data_AF-A0A927MZU0-F1
#
_entry.id   AF-A0A927MZU0-F1
#
_cell.length_a   1.000
_cell.length_b   1.000
_cell.length_c   1.000
_cell.angle_alpha   90.00
_cell.angle_beta   90.00
_cell.angle_gamma   90.00
#
_symmetry.space_group_name_H-M   'P 1'
#
loop_
_entity.id
_entity.type
_entity.pdbx_description
1 polymer ?
#
loop_
_entity_poly.entity_id
_entity_poly.type
_entity_poly.pdbx_seq_one_letter_code
_entity_poly.pdbx_strand_id
1 'polypeptide(L)'
;MIWVVDVDAARRPLLRGRLRCPQPDCAGVLRSWASARTRSLRLPGGCEVGVTPDRVRCGTCRGTHVLLPAFYVPRRAYSAEVIGAELVGNVDGHGYRQIAAGLGVPAATVRGWLPAYGGVHER
;
A
#
# COMPACT_ATOMS: atom_id res chain seq x y z
N MET A 1 -3.27 1.86 10.34
CA MET A 1 -2.31 1.10 9.51
C MET A 1 -0.92 1.65 9.72
N ILE A 2 0.12 0.86 9.51
CA ILE A 2 1.52 1.28 9.59
C ILE A 2 2.19 0.77 8.32
N TRP A 3 2.83 1.65 7.56
CA TRP A 3 3.64 1.24 6.41
C TRP A 3 5.05 0.90 6.88
N VAL A 4 5.56 -0.22 6.42
CA VAL A 4 6.92 -0.69 6.64
C VAL A 4 7.55 -0.92 5.27
N VAL A 5 8.86 -0.69 5.14
CA VAL A 5 9.55 -0.93 3.86
C VAL A 5 9.36 -2.38 3.41
N ASP A 6 9.59 -3.31 4.33
CA ASP A 6 9.46 -4.74 4.11
C ASP A 6 8.76 -5.38 5.32
N VAL A 7 7.70 -6.16 5.05
CA VAL A 7 6.91 -6.82 6.11
C VAL A 7 7.64 -8.00 6.74
N ASP A 8 8.42 -8.76 5.99
CA ASP A 8 9.18 -9.89 6.51
C ASP A 8 10.33 -9.41 7.38
N ALA A 9 11.00 -8.32 6.98
CA ALA A 9 12.01 -7.65 7.80
C ALA A 9 11.39 -7.07 9.08
N ALA A 10 10.16 -6.52 9.01
CA ALA A 10 9.45 -5.95 10.17
C ALA A 10 9.00 -7.00 11.20
N ARG A 11 8.88 -8.28 10.82
CA ARG A 11 8.53 -9.37 11.77
C ARG A 11 9.58 -9.56 12.86
N ARG A 12 10.87 -9.42 12.55
CA ARG A 12 11.95 -9.57 13.54
C ARG A 12 11.84 -8.56 14.70
N PRO A 13 11.78 -7.23 14.47
CA PRO A 13 11.57 -6.27 15.55
C PRO A 13 10.19 -6.39 16.19
N LEU A 14 9.13 -6.81 15.46
CA LEU A 14 7.82 -7.09 16.04
C LEU A 14 7.89 -8.19 17.10
N LEU A 15 8.48 -9.34 16.77
CA LEU A 15 8.63 -10.48 17.68
C LEU A 15 9.50 -10.12 18.90
N ARG A 16 10.52 -9.28 18.70
CA ARG A 16 11.38 -8.75 19.77
C ARG A 16 10.73 -7.64 20.60
N GLY A 17 9.50 -7.24 20.30
CA GLY A 17 8.80 -6.17 21.03
C GLY A 17 9.45 -4.79 20.84
N ARG A 18 10.07 -4.55 19.70
CA ARG A 18 10.77 -3.29 19.37
C ARG A 18 9.92 -2.31 18.56
N LEU A 19 8.75 -2.74 18.06
CA LEU A 19 7.82 -1.85 17.38
C LEU A 19 6.92 -1.13 18.41
N ARG A 20 7.00 0.20 18.44
CA ARG A 20 6.22 1.05 19.34
C ARG A 20 4.84 1.35 18.76
N CYS A 21 3.89 1.61 19.66
CA CYS A 21 2.57 2.06 19.27
C CYS A 21 2.66 3.46 18.63
N PRO A 22 2.02 3.69 17.48
CA PRO A 22 2.04 5.01 16.83
C PRO A 22 1.02 6.00 17.43
N GLN A 23 0.31 5.63 18.50
CA GLN A 23 -0.65 6.54 19.14
C GLN A 23 0.11 7.57 19.99
N PRO A 24 -0.15 8.90 19.84
CA PRO A 24 0.64 9.96 20.46
C PRO A 24 0.84 9.80 21.98
N ASP A 25 -0.20 9.39 22.70
CA ASP A 25 -0.18 9.24 24.16
C ASP A 25 0.06 7.78 24.62
N CYS A 26 0.68 6.96 23.78
CA CYS A 26 0.90 5.55 24.08
C CYS A 26 2.37 5.12 23.89
N ALA A 27 3.06 4.87 24.99
CA ALA A 27 4.41 4.30 24.98
C ALA A 27 4.43 2.76 24.80
N GLY A 28 3.27 2.16 24.52
CA GLY A 28 3.09 0.71 24.45
C GLY A 28 3.84 0.04 23.30
N VAL A 29 4.01 -1.28 23.42
CA VAL A 29 4.67 -2.12 22.41
C VAL A 29 3.62 -2.87 21.59
N LEU A 30 3.85 -2.98 20.29
CA LEU A 30 3.04 -3.77 19.37
C LEU A 30 3.43 -5.25 19.45
N ARG A 31 2.43 -6.13 19.46
CA ARG A 31 2.58 -7.59 19.42
C ARG A 31 1.79 -8.15 18.24
N SER A 32 2.23 -9.29 17.71
CA SER A 32 1.45 -10.06 16.73
C SER A 32 0.07 -10.39 17.32
N TRP A 33 -0.98 -10.20 16.52
CA TRP A 33 -2.36 -10.48 16.92
C TRP A 33 -3.02 -11.50 16.00
N ALA A 34 -2.93 -11.31 14.69
CA ALA A 34 -3.50 -12.20 13.67
C ALA A 34 -2.89 -11.86 12.30
N SER A 35 -3.18 -12.66 11.29
CA SER A 35 -2.93 -12.27 9.90
C SER A 35 -4.13 -11.52 9.32
N ALA A 36 -3.89 -10.55 8.45
CA ALA A 36 -4.92 -9.98 7.60
C ALA A 36 -5.24 -10.92 6.43
N ARG A 37 -6.33 -10.65 5.71
CA ARG A 37 -6.66 -11.44 4.51
C ARG A 37 -5.56 -11.24 3.46
N THR A 38 -5.16 -12.33 2.81
CA THR A 38 -4.26 -12.28 1.66
C THR A 38 -4.89 -11.46 0.53
N ARG A 39 -4.04 -10.70 -0.16
CA ARG A 39 -4.40 -9.83 -1.28
C ARG A 39 -3.37 -9.98 -2.38
N SER A 40 -3.84 -10.26 -3.58
CA SER A 40 -3.03 -10.14 -4.79
C SER A 40 -2.81 -8.69 -5.16
N LEU A 41 -1.56 -8.32 -5.43
CA LEU A 41 -1.16 -7.04 -5.98
C LEU A 41 -0.45 -7.23 -7.31
N ARG A 42 -0.81 -6.41 -8.29
CA ARG A 42 -0.09 -6.29 -9.55
C ARG A 42 1.07 -5.30 -9.41
N LEU A 43 2.24 -5.76 -9.82
CA LEU A 43 3.50 -5.04 -9.87
C LEU A 43 3.77 -4.56 -11.30
N PRO A 44 4.79 -3.72 -11.52
CA PRO A 44 5.24 -3.40 -12.88
C PRO A 44 5.59 -4.65 -13.68
N GLY A 45 5.47 -4.55 -15.02
CA GLY A 45 5.77 -5.65 -15.93
C GLY A 45 4.75 -6.80 -15.91
N GLY A 46 3.58 -6.61 -15.30
CA GLY A 46 2.52 -7.62 -15.24
C GLY A 46 2.75 -8.71 -14.18
N CYS A 47 3.78 -8.57 -13.34
CA CYS A 47 4.01 -9.49 -12.22
C CYS A 47 2.89 -9.37 -11.17
N GLU A 48 2.62 -10.45 -10.44
CA GLU A 48 1.64 -10.48 -9.36
C GLU A 48 2.29 -11.03 -8.09
N VAL A 49 1.99 -10.42 -6.93
CA VAL A 49 2.46 -10.87 -5.62
C VAL A 49 1.29 -11.00 -4.65
N GLY A 50 1.26 -12.10 -3.91
CA GLY A 50 0.34 -12.30 -2.78
C GLY A 50 0.91 -11.69 -1.51
N VAL A 51 0.22 -10.69 -0.94
CA VAL A 51 0.59 -10.07 0.33
C VAL A 51 -0.38 -10.51 1.42
N THR A 52 0.15 -11.04 2.52
CA THR A 52 -0.61 -11.35 3.74
C THR A 52 -0.09 -10.48 4.89
N PRO A 53 -0.66 -9.27 5.08
CA PRO A 53 -0.19 -8.34 6.11
C PRO A 53 -0.36 -8.87 7.53
N ASP A 54 0.58 -8.56 8.42
CA ASP A 54 0.46 -8.87 9.85
C ASP A 54 -0.47 -7.86 10.55
N ARG A 55 -1.47 -8.35 11.29
CA ARG A 55 -2.21 -7.53 12.26
C ARG A 55 -1.46 -7.54 13.58
N VAL A 56 -1.28 -6.35 14.12
CA VAL A 56 -0.58 -6.12 15.38
C VAL A 56 -1.48 -5.38 16.34
N ARG A 57 -1.35 -5.66 17.63
CA ARG A 57 -2.12 -5.02 18.69
C ARG A 57 -1.19 -4.45 19.75
N CYS A 58 -1.48 -3.24 20.20
CA CYS A 58 -0.76 -2.65 21.32
C CYS A 58 -1.11 -3.37 22.64
N GLY A 59 -0.10 -3.69 23.44
CA GLY A 59 -0.32 -4.24 24.79
C GLY A 59 -0.98 -3.26 25.77
N THR A 60 -0.81 -1.96 25.55
CA THR A 60 -1.27 -0.89 26.45
C THR A 60 -2.62 -0.33 26.03
N CYS A 61 -2.70 0.45 24.95
CA CYS A 61 -3.95 1.09 24.51
C CYS A 61 -4.89 0.14 23.75
N ARG A 62 -4.49 -1.13 23.52
CA ARG A 62 -5.25 -2.16 22.80
C ARG A 62 -5.61 -1.83 21.34
N GLY A 63 -5.12 -0.71 20.81
CA GLY A 63 -5.25 -0.33 19.40
C GLY A 63 -4.70 -1.39 18.46
N THR A 64 -5.40 -1.62 17.35
CA THR A 64 -5.03 -2.61 16.32
C THR A 64 -4.53 -1.90 15.07
N HIS A 65 -3.41 -2.36 14.55
CA HIS A 65 -2.79 -1.85 13.34
C HIS A 65 -2.49 -3.03 12.39
N VAL A 66 -2.21 -2.69 11.14
CA VAL A 66 -1.79 -3.65 10.11
C VAL A 66 -0.46 -3.16 9.58
N LEU A 67 0.55 -4.05 9.54
CA LEU A 67 1.84 -3.77 8.92
C LEU A 67 1.71 -4.01 7.42
N LEU A 68 1.70 -2.93 6.65
CA LEU A 68 1.59 -2.96 5.19
C LEU A 68 2.97 -2.71 4.58
N PRO A 69 3.37 -3.45 3.52
CA PRO A 69 4.59 -3.11 2.81
C PRO A 69 4.44 -1.76 2.11
N ALA A 70 5.52 -1.02 1.92
CA ALA A 70 5.50 0.35 1.41
C ALA A 70 4.89 0.46 0.01
N PHE A 71 5.04 -0.59 -0.81
CA PHE A 71 4.43 -0.67 -2.14
C PHE A 71 2.92 -0.98 -2.12
N TYR A 72 2.31 -1.24 -0.95
CA TYR A 72 0.89 -1.57 -0.84
C TYR A 72 0.03 -0.31 -0.67
N VAL A 73 -0.86 -0.06 -1.64
CA VAL A 73 -1.87 0.99 -1.55
C VAL A 73 -3.21 0.40 -1.08
N PRO A 74 -3.76 0.82 0.08
CA PRO A 74 -5.01 0.29 0.60
C PRO A 74 -6.17 0.37 -0.42
N ARG A 75 -6.91 -0.73 -0.53
CA ARG A 75 -8.09 -0.87 -1.43
C ARG A 75 -7.76 -0.78 -2.92
N ARG A 76 -6.48 -0.90 -3.31
CA ARG A 76 -6.06 -1.02 -4.70
C ARG A 76 -5.45 -2.40 -4.94
N ALA A 77 -5.64 -2.91 -6.16
CA ALA A 77 -5.07 -4.18 -6.62
C ALA A 77 -3.71 -3.99 -7.31
N TYR A 78 -3.13 -2.79 -7.24
CA TYR A 78 -1.91 -2.40 -7.91
C TYR A 78 -0.96 -1.78 -6.90
N SER A 79 0.34 -2.01 -7.10
CA SER A 79 1.38 -1.43 -6.27
C SER A 79 1.42 0.09 -6.38
N ALA A 80 2.02 0.73 -5.37
CA ALA A 80 2.31 2.15 -5.37
C ALA A 80 3.16 2.57 -6.59
N GLU A 81 4.03 1.68 -7.08
CA GLU A 81 4.87 1.95 -8.25
C GLU A 81 4.05 2.03 -9.54
N VAL A 82 3.10 1.12 -9.77
CA VAL A 82 2.19 1.17 -10.95
C VAL A 82 1.30 2.41 -10.89
N ILE A 83 0.77 2.73 -9.71
CA ILE A 83 -0.07 3.91 -9.49
C ILE A 83 0.75 5.19 -9.67
N GLY A 84 2.00 5.21 -9.18
CA GLY A 84 2.91 6.35 -9.35
C GLY A 84 3.30 6.57 -10.81
N ALA A 85 3.60 5.50 -11.55
CA ALA A 85 3.90 5.59 -12.98
C ALA A 85 2.69 6.10 -13.79
N GLU A 86 1.48 5.72 -13.39
CA GLU A 86 0.25 6.29 -13.97
C GLU A 86 0.12 7.78 -13.71
N LEU A 87 0.34 8.21 -12.47
CA LEU A 87 0.30 9.63 -12.09
C LEU A 87 1.34 10.46 -12.86
N VAL A 88 2.57 9.95 -12.99
CA VAL A 88 3.62 10.62 -13.79
C VAL A 88 3.19 10.75 -15.25
N GLY A 89 2.69 9.67 -15.86
CA GLY A 89 2.19 9.72 -17.23
C GLY A 89 1.05 10.72 -17.42
N ASN A 90 0.17 10.86 -16.43
CA ASN A 90 -0.92 11.83 -16.44
C ASN A 90 -0.40 13.27 -16.34
N VAL A 91 0.56 13.54 -15.45
CA VAL A 91 1.23 14.85 -15.33
C VAL A 91 1.98 15.22 -16.61
N ASP A 92 2.57 14.23 -17.29
CA ASP A 92 3.24 14.41 -18.58
C ASP A 92 2.26 14.60 -19.76
N GLY A 93 0.95 14.66 -19.51
CA GLY A 93 -0.08 14.93 -20.52
C GLY A 93 -0.50 13.72 -21.36
N HIS A 94 -0.09 12.50 -21.02
CA HIS A 94 -0.50 11.31 -21.76
C HIS A 94 -1.97 10.98 -21.49
N GLY A 95 -2.69 10.57 -22.54
CA GLY A 95 -4.06 10.11 -22.40
C GLY A 95 -4.14 8.79 -21.61
N TYR A 96 -5.19 8.61 -20.82
CA TYR A 96 -5.36 7.41 -19.97
C TYR A 96 -5.25 6.07 -20.73
N ARG A 97 -5.57 6.03 -22.03
CA ARG A 97 -5.42 4.83 -22.87
C ARG A 97 -3.96 4.53 -23.20
N GLN A 98 -3.16 5.55 -23.45
CA GLN A 98 -1.72 5.41 -23.71
C GLN A 98 -1.02 4.93 -22.44
N ILE A 99 -1.34 5.55 -21.30
CA ILE A 99 -0.80 5.14 -20.00
C ILE A 99 -1.19 3.69 -19.68
N ALA A 100 -2.46 3.34 -19.84
CA ALA A 100 -2.96 1.98 -19.64
C ALA A 100 -2.20 0.93 -20.47
N ALA A 101 -1.96 1.22 -21.75
CA ALA A 101 -1.19 0.35 -22.63
C ALA A 101 0.26 0.21 -22.17
N GLY A 102 0.92 1.31 -21.80
CA GLY A 102 2.31 1.30 -21.32
C GLY A 102 2.49 0.53 -20.01
N LEU A 103 1.48 0.54 -19.14
CA LEU A 103 1.52 -0.15 -17.85
C LEU A 103 0.97 -1.59 -17.90
N GLY A 104 0.36 -2.01 -19.00
CA GLY A 104 -0.36 -3.29 -19.07
C GLY A 104 -1.59 -3.34 -18.15
N VAL A 105 -2.21 -2.19 -17.87
CA VAL A 105 -3.37 -2.05 -16.98
C VAL A 105 -4.64 -1.82 -17.82
N PRO A 106 -5.81 -2.38 -17.45
CA PRO A 106 -7.04 -2.08 -18.17
C PRO A 106 -7.35 -0.57 -18.20
N ALA A 107 -7.65 -0.01 -19.38
CA ALA A 107 -7.91 1.42 -19.53
C ALA A 107 -9.04 1.96 -18.63
N ALA A 108 -10.07 1.14 -18.36
CA ALA A 108 -11.14 1.50 -17.43
C ALA A 108 -10.65 1.63 -15.98
N THR A 109 -9.60 0.89 -15.59
CA THR A 109 -8.97 0.99 -14.26
C THR A 109 -8.23 2.32 -14.13
N VAL A 110 -7.36 2.65 -15.10
CA VAL A 110 -6.64 3.94 -15.12
C VAL A 110 -7.62 5.12 -15.12
N ARG A 111 -8.64 5.09 -15.98
CA ARG A 111 -9.69 6.10 -16.00
C ARG A 111 -10.39 6.28 -14.64
N GLY A 112 -10.57 5.20 -13.89
CA GLY A 112 -11.17 5.22 -12.55
C GLY A 112 -10.25 5.73 -11.45
N TRP A 113 -8.95 5.93 -11.72
CA TRP A 113 -8.01 6.51 -10.76
C TRP A 113 -8.02 8.03 -10.79
N LEU A 114 -8.20 8.64 -11.96
CA LEU A 114 -8.15 10.09 -12.16
C LEU A 114 -9.01 10.91 -11.17
N PRO A 115 -10.28 10.55 -10.90
CA PRO A 115 -11.09 11.32 -9.95
C PRO A 115 -10.57 11.26 -8.50
N ALA A 116 -9.77 10.25 -8.16
CA ALA A 116 -9.27 10.03 -6.81
C ALA A 116 -8.08 10.94 -6.45
N TYR A 117 -7.42 11.55 -7.43
CA TYR A 117 -6.25 12.40 -7.20
C TYR A 117 -6.59 13.86 -6.91
N GLY A 118 -7.84 14.30 -7.12
CA GLY A 118 -8.20 15.72 -7.13
C GLY A 118 -7.59 16.38 -8.36
N GLY A 119 -8.43 16.72 -9.34
CA GLY A 119 -8.02 17.00 -10.72
C GLY A 119 -6.82 17.94 -10.85
N VAL A 120 -5.72 17.41 -11.39
CA VAL A 120 -4.71 18.22 -12.08
C VAL A 120 -4.96 18.03 -13.57
N HIS A 121 -6.06 18.62 -14.04
CA HIS A 121 -6.27 18.86 -15.46
C HIS A 121 -5.94 20.33 -15.71
N GLU A 122 -4.68 20.62 -16.03
CA GLU A 122 -4.36 21.86 -16.73
C GLU A 122 -3.90 21.52 -18.16
N ARG A 123 -4.87 21.71 -19.07
CA ARG A 123 -4.82 21.88 -20.53
C ARG A 123 -4.37 20.70 -21.38
#